data_AF-A0A968YVW9-F1
#
_entry.id   AF-A0A968YVW9-F1
#
_cell.length_a   1.000
_cell.length_b   1.000
_cell.length_c   1.000
_cell.angle_alpha   90.00
_cell.angle_beta   90.00
_cell.angle_gamma   90.00
#
_symmetry.space_group_name_H-M   'P 1'
#
loop_
_entity.id
_entity.type
_entity.pdbx_description
1 polymer ?
#
loop_
_entity_poly.entity_id
_entity_poly.type
_entity_poly.pdbx_seq_one_letter_code
_entity_poly.pdbx_strand_id
1 'polypeptide(L)' 'MQLDKLKALLDSKNPQEKMSAITALRNYEDTIAVPLLANQLDDPEFIIRSFAVIGLGHKRTPEGFSVL' A
#
# COMPACT_ATOMS: atom_id res chain seq x y z
N MET A 1 -3.03 11.65 -7.91
CA MET A 1 -3.39 10.48 -8.74
C MET A 1 -4.87 10.18 -8.49
N GLN A 2 -5.63 9.71 -9.48
CA GLN A 2 -7.02 9.26 -9.22
C GLN A 2 -7.00 7.89 -8.54
N LEU A 3 -7.96 7.63 -7.65
CA LEU A 3 -8.00 6.40 -6.85
C LEU A 3 -8.08 5.14 -7.71
N ASP A 4 -8.86 5.14 -8.79
CA ASP A 4 -8.98 3.98 -9.68
C ASP A 4 -7.67 3.66 -10.40
N LYS A 5 -6.96 4.71 -10.86
CA LYS A 5 -5.63 4.55 -11.43
C LYS A 5 -4.64 4.01 -10.37
N LEU A 6 -4.75 4.46 -9.12
CA LEU A 6 -3.92 3.96 -8.04
C LEU A 6 -4.13 2.46 -7.80
N LYS A 7 -5.40 2.02 -7.74
CA LYS A 7 -5.75 0.59 -7.58
C LYS A 7 -5.20 -0.25 -8.72
N ALA A 8 -5.38 0.19 -9.96
CA ALA A 8 -4.83 -0.50 -11.13
C ALA A 8 -3.29 -0.65 -11.06
N LEU A 9 -2.57 0.33 -10.52
CA LEU A 9 -1.12 0.25 -10.35
C LEU A 9 -0.70 -0.70 -9.21
N LEU A 10 -1.48 -0.80 -8.14
CA LEU A 10 -1.25 -1.80 -7.07
C LEU A 10 -1.40 -3.23 -7.59
N ASP A 11 -2.29 -3.44 -8.57
CA ASP A 11 -2.54 -4.75 -9.18
C ASP A 11 -1.59 -5.06 -10.35
N SER A 12 -0.69 -4.13 -10.72
CA SER A 12 0.22 -4.28 -11.85
C SER A 12 1.22 -5.41 -11.64
N LYS A 13 1.62 -6.11 -12.72
CA LYS A 13 2.74 -7.06 -12.65
C LYS A 13 4.10 -6.39 -12.53
N ASN A 14 4.18 -5.07 -12.72
CA ASN A 14 5.41 -4.31 -12.64
C ASN A 14 5.64 -3.82 -11.19
N PRO A 15 6.69 -4.31 -10.49
CA PRO A 15 6.95 -3.90 -9.10
C PRO A 15 7.16 -2.39 -8.96
N GLN A 16 7.71 -1.73 -9.99
CA GLN A 16 7.94 -0.28 -9.95
C GLN A 16 6.62 0.51 -9.93
N GLU A 17 5.60 0.02 -10.65
CA GLU A 17 4.27 0.61 -10.64
C GLU A 17 3.58 0.43 -9.29
N LYS A 18 3.69 -0.77 -8.70
CA LYS A 18 3.20 -1.04 -7.34
C LYS A 18 3.86 -0.12 -6.30
N MET A 19 5.19 0.00 -6.33
CA MET A 19 5.92 0.88 -5.40
C MET A 19 5.49 2.35 -5.55
N SER A 20 5.27 2.82 -6.77
CA SER A 20 4.76 4.17 -7.02
C SER A 20 3.37 4.36 -6.40
N ALA A 21 2.48 3.37 -6.56
CA ALA A 21 1.15 3.38 -5.98
C ALA A 21 1.17 3.35 -4.45
N ILE A 22 1.97 2.47 -3.83
CA ILE A 22 2.16 2.40 -2.38
C ILE A 22 2.69 3.72 -1.84
N THR A 23 3.65 4.33 -2.52
CA THR A 23 4.17 5.66 -2.12
C THR A 23 3.10 6.73 -2.17
N ALA A 24 2.24 6.71 -3.20
CA ALA A 24 1.15 7.65 -3.35
C ALA A 24 0.09 7.53 -2.23
N LEU A 25 -0.12 6.35 -1.65
CA LEU A 25 -1.06 6.12 -0.54
C LEU A 25 -0.74 6.95 0.72
N ARG A 26 0.49 7.48 0.85
CA ARG A 26 0.84 8.42 1.93
C ARG A 26 -0.05 9.66 1.94
N ASN A 27 -0.54 10.10 0.77
CA ASN A 27 -1.34 11.30 0.60
C ASN A 27 -2.86 11.04 0.61
N TYR A 28 -3.29 9.82 0.91
CA TYR A 28 -4.70 9.45 1.03
C TYR A 28 -5.09 9.32 2.50
N GLU A 29 -6.38 9.53 2.78
CA GLU A 29 -6.96 9.27 4.10
C GLU A 29 -6.73 7.83 4.55
N ASP A 30 -6.62 7.63 5.86
CA ASP A 30 -6.27 6.34 6.44
C ASP A 30 -7.32 5.26 6.14
N THR A 31 -8.59 5.66 6.08
CA THR A 31 -9.73 4.79 5.69
C THR A 31 -9.60 4.21 4.28
N ILE A 32 -8.83 4.86 3.40
CA ILE A 32 -8.54 4.40 2.04
C ILE A 32 -7.18 3.67 2.02
N ALA A 33 -6.17 4.27 2.65
CA ALA A 33 -4.80 3.80 2.55
C ALA A 33 -4.56 2.48 3.28
N VAL A 34 -5.10 2.32 4.50
CA VAL A 34 -4.82 1.15 5.35
C VAL A 34 -5.27 -0.16 4.70
N PRO A 35 -6.51 -0.29 4.19
CA PRO A 35 -6.93 -1.53 3.51
C PRO A 35 -6.09 -1.83 2.26
N LEU A 36 -5.73 -0.80 1.49
CA LEU A 36 -4.94 -0.97 0.27
C LEU A 36 -3.49 -1.37 0.57
N LEU A 37 -2.89 -0.85 1.64
CA LEU A 37 -1.56 -1.25 2.10
C LEU A 37 -1.59 -2.68 2.66
N ALA A 38 -2.60 -3.04 3.45
CA ALA A 38 -2.76 -4.38 4.00
C ALA A 38 -2.82 -5.45 2.90
N ASN A 39 -3.54 -5.17 1.80
CA ASN A 39 -3.61 -6.07 0.64
C ASN A 39 -2.25 -6.33 -0.04
N GLN A 40 -1.22 -5.54 0.23
CA GLN A 40 0.11 -5.71 -0.35
C GLN A 40 1.06 -6.52 0.54
N LEU A 41 0.62 -6.95 1.73
CA LEU A 41 1.44 -7.72 2.67
C LEU A 41 1.73 -9.15 2.18
N ASP A 42 0.90 -9.69 1.30
CA ASP A 42 1.08 -11.02 0.70
C ASP A 42 1.72 -10.98 -0.70
N ASP A 43 2.24 -9.83 -1.12
CA ASP A 43 2.85 -9.69 -2.43
C ASP A 43 4.07 -10.63 -2.58
N PRO A 44 4.24 -11.33 -3.72
CA PRO A 44 5.39 -12.21 -3.93
C PRO A 44 6.73 -11.47 -3.83
N GLU A 45 6.78 -10.21 -4.26
CA GLU A 45 7.99 -9.41 -4.22
C GLU A 45 8.25 -8.88 -2.81
N PHE A 46 9.39 -9.28 -2.23
CA PHE A 46 9.79 -8.87 -0.88
C PHE A 46 9.80 -7.34 -0.70
N ILE A 47 10.19 -6.61 -1.75
CA ILE A 47 10.25 -5.15 -1.70
C ILE A 47 8.86 -4.55 -1.53
N ILE A 48 7.83 -5.11 -2.17
CA ILE A 48 6.46 -4.63 -2.07
C ILE A 48 5.92 -4.82 -0.66
N ARG A 49 6.13 -6.01 -0.07
CA ARG A 49 5.78 -6.29 1.32
C ARG A 49 6.44 -5.29 2.28
N SER A 50 7.73 -5.03 2.10
CA SER A 50 8.49 -4.08 2.93
C SER A 50 7.91 -2.66 2.86
N PHE A 51 7.59 -2.18 1.66
CA PHE A 51 6.98 -0.87 1.46
C PHE A 51 5.56 -0.78 2.03
N ALA A 52 4.78 -1.87 1.96
CA ALA A 52 3.45 -1.96 2.56
C ALA A 52 3.52 -1.80 4.09
N VAL A 53 4.42 -2.54 4.75
CA VAL A 53 4.68 -2.44 6.20
C VAL A 53 5.12 -1.02 6.58
N ILE A 54 6.06 -0.43 5.84
CA ILE A 54 6.49 0.96 6.07
C ILE A 54 5.32 1.94 5.90
N GLY A 55 4.47 1.74 4.90
CA GLY A 55 3.26 2.53 4.68
C GLY A 55 2.31 2.47 5.87
N LEU A 56 2.02 1.26 6.39
CA LEU A 56 1.18 1.06 7.58
C LEU A 56 1.82 1.71 8.82
N GLY A 57 3.14 1.61 8.98
CA GLY A 57 3.91 2.28 10.02
C GLY A 57 3.86 3.81 9.98
N HIS A 58 3.70 4.41 8.80
CA HIS A 58 3.45 5.84 8.65
C HIS A 58 2.02 6.24 9.01
N LYS A 59 1.05 5.35 8.73
CA LYS A 59 -0.37 5.59 9.01
C LYS A 59 -0.69 5.50 10.49
N ARG A 60 -0.02 4.61 11.22
CA ARG A 60 -0.11 4.49 12.69
C ARG A 60 -1.54 4.32 13.23
N THR A 61 -2.38 3.61 12.48
CA THR A 61 -3.74 3.28 12.93
C THR A 61 -3.75 1.95 13.68
N PRO A 62 -4.66 1.75 14.66
CA PRO A 62 -4.84 0.46 15.31
C PRO A 62 -5.09 -0.67 14.31
N GLU A 63 -5.89 -0.41 13.28
CA GLU A 63 -6.21 -1.37 12.22
C GLU A 63 -4.95 -1.73 11.43
N GLY A 64 -4.13 -0.74 11.08
CA GLY A 64 -2.91 -0.95 10.32
C GLY A 64 -1.85 -1.73 11.10
N PHE A 65 -1.84 -1.63 12.42
CA PHE A 65 -0.96 -2.45 13.27
C PHE A 65 -1.52 -3.84 13.54
N SER A 66 -2.84 -4.03 13.49
CA SER A 66 -3.45 -5.35 13.72
C SER A 66 -3.15 -6.39 12.63
N VAL A 67 -2.67 -5.93 11.46
CA VAL A 67 -2.35 -6.77 10.30
C VAL A 67 -0.85 -7.01 10.09
N LEU A 68 0.01 -6.48 10.97
CA LEU A 68 1.46 -6.72 10.96
C LEU A 68 1.83 -7.93 11.82
#